data_AF-A0A962IXF3-F1
#
_entry.id   AF-A0A962IXF3-F1
#
_cell.length_a   1.000
_cell.length_b   1.000
_cell.length_c   1.000
_cell.angle_alpha   90.00
_cell.angle_beta   90.00
_cell.angle_gamma   90.00
#
_symmetry.space_group_name_H-M   'P 1'
#
loop_
_entity.id
_entity.type
_entity.pdbx_description
1 polymer ?
#
loop_
_entity_poly.entity_id
_entity_poly.type
_entity_poly.pdbx_seq_one_letter_code
_entity_poly.pdbx_strand_id
1 'polypeptide(L)' 'MLKPLDPEQVLVTRENLFQDPVALAEEMDRVDSYVLYHNTTFDGLRSLVKPRRGD' A
#
# COMPACT_ATOMS: atom_id res chain seq x y z
N MET A 1 7.60 -12.70 -15.10
CA MET A 1 9.01 -12.29 -14.95
C MET A 1 9.31 -12.25 -13.45
N LEU A 2 10.25 -13.05 -12.95
CA LEU A 2 10.69 -12.96 -11.56
C LEU A 2 11.54 -11.70 -11.39
N LYS A 3 11.23 -10.88 -10.39
CA LYS A 3 12.04 -9.71 -10.04
C LYS A 3 13.35 -10.22 -9.40
N PRO A 4 14.53 -9.90 -9.94
CA PRO A 4 15.79 -10.32 -9.33
C PRO A 4 15.92 -9.69 -7.96
N LEU A 5 16.43 -10.46 -6.99
CA LEU A 5 16.86 -9.93 -5.70
C LEU A 5 18.02 -8.98 -5.96
N ASP A 6 17.88 -7.75 -5.47
CA ASP A 6 18.93 -6.75 -5.53
C ASP A 6 20.00 -7.10 -4.49
N PRO A 7 21.24 -7.41 -4.90
CA PRO A 7 22.29 -7.83 -3.98
C PRO A 7 22.80 -6.68 -3.09
N GLU A 8 22.48 -5.43 -3.42
CA GLU A 8 22.87 -4.26 -2.62
C GLU A 8 21.82 -3.90 -1.56
N GLN A 9 20.66 -4.56 -1.55
CA GLN A 9 19.65 -4.34 -0.53
C GLN A 9 20.13 -4.83 0.84
N VAL A 10 20.01 -3.94 1.83
CA VAL A 10 20.26 -4.28 3.23
C VAL A 10 19.26 -5.34 3.66
N LEU A 11 19.77 -6.50 4.11
CA LEU A 11 18.95 -7.57 4.66
C LEU A 11 18.38 -7.13 6.01
N VAL A 12 17.07 -6.92 6.08
CA VAL A 12 16.36 -6.62 7.33
C VAL A 12 15.87 -7.91 7.97
N THR A 13 16.17 -8.12 9.25
CA THR A 13 15.67 -9.27 10.01
C THR A 13 14.24 -9.03 10.48
N ARG A 14 13.48 -10.12 10.69
CA ARG A 14 12.13 -10.02 11.26
C ARG A 14 12.14 -9.35 12.63
N GLU A 15 13.14 -9.66 13.45
CA GLU A 15 13.29 -9.04 14.77
C GLU A 15 13.40 -7.51 14.65
N ASN A 16 14.20 -7.00 13.71
CA ASN A 16 14.34 -5.56 13.49
C ASN A 16 13.03 -4.91 13.02
N LEU A 17 12.22 -5.61 12.21
CA LEU A 17 10.92 -5.10 11.75
C LEU A 17 9.91 -4.96 12.89
N PHE A 18 9.96 -5.83 13.90
CA PHE A 18 9.00 -5.85 15.02
C PHE A 18 9.51 -5.17 16.29
N GLN A 19 10.68 -4.50 16.24
CA GLN A 19 11.18 -3.71 17.38
C GLN A 19 10.22 -2.59 17.78
N ASP A 20 9.54 -2.00 16.79
CA ASP A 20 8.51 -0.99 17.01
C ASP A 20 7.23 -1.36 16.24
N PRO A 21 6.32 -2.10 16.87
CA PRO A 21 5.07 -2.51 16.22
C PRO A 21 4.13 -1.33 15.94
N VAL A 22 4.27 -0.21 16.66
CA VAL A 22 3.43 0.98 16.45
C VAL A 22 3.88 1.71 15.19
N ALA A 23 5.18 1.97 15.06
CA ALA A 23 5.74 2.57 13.84
C ALA A 23 5.48 1.71 12.60
N LEU A 24 5.58 0.38 12.73
CA LEU A 24 5.26 -0.54 11.64
C LEU A 24 3.79 -0.44 11.23
N ALA A 25 2.86 -0.37 12.19
CA ALA A 25 1.44 -0.21 11.90
C ALA A 25 1.15 1.12 11.16
N GLU A 26 1.75 2.22 11.60
CA GLU A 26 1.60 3.52 10.92
C GLU A 26 2.18 3.52 9.50
N GLU A 27 3.29 2.81 9.28
CA GLU A 27 3.87 2.63 7.95
C GLU A 27 2.94 1.82 7.04
N MET A 28 2.37 0.72 7.55
CA MET A 28 1.40 -0.09 6.80
C MET A 28 0.15 0.72 6.46
N ASP A 29 -0.40 1.49 7.41
CA ASP A 29 -1.56 2.35 7.17
C ASP A 29 -1.29 3.41 6.09
N ARG A 30 -0.06 3.94 6.04
CA ARG A 30 0.37 4.88 5.01
C ARG A 30 0.46 4.24 3.64
N VAL A 31 1.02 3.03 3.57
CA VAL A 31 1.10 2.24 2.34
C VAL A 31 -0.30 1.91 1.84
N ASP A 32 -1.18 1.43 2.71
CA ASP A 32 -2.56 1.13 2.37
C ASP A 32 -3.30 2.37 1.88
N SER A 33 -3.14 3.51 2.53
CA SER A 33 -3.73 4.78 2.09
C SER A 33 -3.25 5.21 0.71
N TYR A 34 -1.96 5.00 0.39
CA TYR A 34 -1.39 5.34 -0.91
C TYR A 34 -1.86 4.37 -2.01
N VAL A 35 -1.86 3.06 -1.73
CA VAL A 35 -2.23 2.02 -2.69
C VAL A 35 -3.74 2.00 -2.94
N LEU A 36 -4.54 2.16 -1.89
CA LEU A 36 -6.01 2.12 -1.96
C LEU A 36 -6.64 3.49 -2.20
N TYR A 37 -5.85 4.52 -2.46
CA TYR A 37 -6.34 5.88 -2.73
C TYR A 37 -7.42 5.93 -3.83
N HIS A 38 -7.35 5.05 -4.83
CA HIS A 38 -8.34 4.94 -5.92
C HIS A 38 -9.49 3.95 -5.66
N ASN A 39 -9.46 3.21 -4.56
CA ASN A 39 -10.50 2.27 -4.15
C ASN A 39 -11.34 2.82 -2.99
N THR A 40 -11.36 4.14 -2.83
CA THR A 40 -12.17 4.75 -1.77
C THR A 40 -13.65 4.59 -2.09
N THR A 41 -14.47 4.44 -1.04
CA THR A 41 -15.94 4.43 -1.13
C THR A 41 -16.50 5.66 -1.86
N PHE A 42 -15.73 6.77 -1.91
CA PHE A 42 -16.05 7.96 -2.67
C PHE A 42 -15.95 7.76 -4.18
N ASP A 43 -14.95 7.02 -4.68
CA ASP A 43 -14.83 6.69 -6.11
C ASP A 43 -15.96 5.74 -6.54
N GLY A 44 -16.34 4.79 -5.68
CA GLY A 44 -17.52 3.95 -5.89
C GLY A 44 -18.85 4.72 -5.86
N LEU A 45 -19.01 5.69 -4.94
CA LEU A 45 -20.21 6.54 -4.93
C LEU A 45 -20.24 7.48 -6.14
N ARG A 46 -19.08 8.00 -6.55
CA ARG A 46 -18.93 8.83 -7.74
C ARG A 46 -19.29 8.07 -9.01
N SER A 47 -18.88 6.81 -9.14
CA SER A 47 -19.21 5.99 -10.32
C SER A 47 -20.72 5.73 -10.44
N LEU A 48 -21.45 5.66 -9.32
CA LEU A 48 -22.92 5.55 -9.32
C LEU A 48 -23.62 6.84 -9.74
N VAL A 49 -23.08 8.00 -9.38
CA VAL A 49 -23.71 9.31 -9.67
C VAL A 49 -23.30 9.86 -11.03
N LYS A 50 -22.07 9.63 -11.48
CA LYS A 50 -21.54 10.15 -12.74
C LYS A 50 -20.45 9.22 -13.31
N PRO A 51 -20.82 8.06 -13.87
CA PRO A 51 -19.86 7.13 -14.45
C PRO A 51 -19.13 7.79 -15.63
N ARG A 52 -17.81 7.65 -15.69
CA ARG A 52 -17.04 8.06 -16.88
C ARG A 52 -16.92 6.87 -17.83
N ARG A 53 -16.87 7.13 -19.13
CA ARG A 53 -16.64 6.07 -20.13
C ARG A 53 -15.25 5.47 -19.88
N GLY A 54 -15.22 4.26 -19.32
CA GLY A 54 -13.99 3.53 -18.99
C GLY A 54 -13.76 3.27 -17.50
N ASP A 55 -14.67 3.69 -16.61
CA ASP A 55 -14.79 3.11 -15.25
C ASP A 55 -15.25 1.64 -15.32
#